data_AF-A0A182SPX2-F1
#
_entry.id   AF-A0A182SPX2-F1
#
_cell.length_a   1.000
_cell.length_b   1.000
_cell.length_c   1.000
_cell.angle_alpha   90.00
_cell.angle_beta   90.00
_cell.angle_gamma   90.00
#
_symmetry.space_group_name_H-M   'P 1'
#
loop_
_entity.id
_entity.type
_entity.pdbx_description
1 polymer ?
#
loop_
_entity_poly.entity_id
_entity_poly.type
_entity_poly.pdbx_seq_one_letter_code
_entity_poly.pdbx_strand_id
1 'polypeptide(L)'
;TEPSSNQPATSNGETVEESKPDAAEKDEPRLSKAQRRRDKKAQDNRERDAQIKEEQALLQKSSPRILENNRINEILIKRGMLAHSVPADGDCLYNAINHQLTQLDIGSYSVPELRGMAADYIEANRDVMICYMSNPDTGDMLSAEEFDKYCHQVRATKAWGGEIEIKALSTSLKCPIEVIQANGPATVHVRDA
;
A
#
# COMPACT_ATOMS: atom_id res chain seq x y z
N THR A 1 46.45 -102.41 -19.97
CA THR A 1 47.86 -102.07 -20.25
C THR A 1 48.07 -100.64 -19.82
N GLU A 2 48.53 -100.45 -18.58
CA GLU A 2 49.24 -99.22 -18.18
C GLU A 2 50.67 -99.31 -18.77
N PRO A 3 51.38 -98.20 -19.08
CA PRO A 3 51.88 -97.31 -18.02
C PRO A 3 52.15 -95.83 -18.36
N SER A 4 52.44 -95.09 -17.29
CA SER A 4 53.60 -94.17 -17.16
C SER A 4 53.36 -92.65 -17.14
N SER A 5 53.33 -92.14 -15.89
CA SER A 5 54.26 -91.14 -15.31
C SER A 5 54.67 -89.92 -16.13
N ASN A 6 54.33 -88.72 -15.65
CA ASN A 6 55.28 -87.82 -14.98
C ASN A 6 54.61 -86.53 -14.47
N GLN A 7 54.86 -86.16 -13.21
CA GLN A 7 54.93 -84.75 -12.77
C GLN A 7 56.42 -84.34 -12.75
N PRO A 8 56.78 -83.03 -12.82
CA PRO A 8 56.82 -82.22 -11.59
C PRO A 8 56.52 -80.71 -11.74
N ALA A 9 56.20 -80.13 -10.57
CA ALA A 9 56.64 -78.84 -10.03
C ALA A 9 56.13 -77.48 -10.60
N THR A 10 55.18 -76.92 -9.85
CA THR A 10 55.18 -75.57 -9.22
C THR A 10 55.73 -74.35 -9.97
N SER A 11 54.89 -73.34 -10.18
CA SER A 11 55.00 -72.04 -9.47
C SER A 11 53.92 -71.06 -9.93
N ASN A 12 53.14 -70.60 -8.94
CA ASN A 12 52.28 -69.41 -8.81
C ASN A 12 52.28 -68.33 -9.91
N GLY A 13 51.09 -67.78 -10.14
CA GLY A 13 50.92 -66.35 -10.38
C GLY A 13 49.72 -65.96 -11.25
N GLU A 14 48.72 -65.36 -10.59
CA GLU A 14 47.83 -64.30 -11.09
C GLU A 14 46.65 -64.59 -12.05
N THR A 15 45.46 -64.32 -11.47
CA THR A 15 44.30 -63.54 -11.98
C THR A 15 43.70 -63.84 -13.36
N VAL A 16 42.38 -64.06 -13.40
CA VAL A 16 41.35 -63.10 -13.84
C VAL A 16 39.95 -63.71 -13.55
N GLU A 17 39.12 -62.95 -12.83
CA GLU A 17 37.68 -63.15 -12.66
C GLU A 17 36.91 -62.78 -13.94
N GLU A 18 35.86 -63.51 -14.30
CA GLU A 18 34.80 -63.02 -15.18
C GLU A 18 33.39 -63.40 -14.69
N SER A 19 32.83 -62.44 -13.95
CA SER A 19 31.45 -61.95 -13.75
C SER A 19 30.22 -62.57 -14.45
N LYS A 20 29.13 -62.74 -13.66
CA LYS A 20 27.79 -62.05 -13.70
C LYS A 20 26.63 -63.00 -13.28
N PRO A 21 25.45 -62.48 -12.87
CA PRO A 21 25.17 -61.30 -12.02
C PRO A 21 24.19 -61.65 -10.86
N ASP A 22 24.19 -60.87 -9.78
CA ASP A 22 23.13 -60.92 -8.76
C ASP A 22 22.38 -59.59 -8.69
N ALA A 23 21.08 -59.67 -8.42
CA ALA A 23 20.11 -58.60 -8.56
C ALA A 23 20.27 -57.52 -7.46
N ALA A 24 20.39 -56.26 -7.87
CA ALA A 24 20.35 -55.12 -6.95
C ALA A 24 18.90 -54.66 -6.73
N GLU A 25 18.29 -55.06 -5.61
CA GLU A 25 17.17 -54.33 -5.01
C GLU A 25 17.69 -53.00 -4.44
N LYS A 26 17.09 -51.89 -4.86
CA LYS A 26 17.35 -50.56 -4.29
C LYS A 26 16.55 -50.43 -2.99
N ASP A 27 17.25 -50.48 -1.87
CA ASP A 27 16.69 -50.24 -0.53
C ASP A 27 16.44 -48.72 -0.36
N GLU A 28 15.18 -48.28 -0.40
CA GLU A 28 14.83 -46.89 -0.12
C GLU A 28 14.96 -46.60 1.39
N PRO A 29 15.66 -45.52 1.80
CA PRO A 29 15.87 -45.24 3.21
C PRO A 29 14.53 -44.90 3.90
N ARG A 30 14.09 -45.79 4.79
CA ARG A 30 12.86 -45.64 5.58
C ARG A 30 12.98 -44.40 6.49
N LEU A 31 12.28 -43.32 6.13
CA LEU A 31 12.18 -42.10 6.93
C LEU A 31 11.75 -42.39 8.39
N SER A 32 12.54 -41.89 9.33
CA SER A 32 12.31 -42.02 10.78
C SER A 32 10.93 -41.50 11.21
N LYS A 33 10.33 -42.12 12.23
CA LYS A 33 9.07 -41.65 12.85
C LYS A 33 9.17 -40.18 13.31
N ALA A 34 10.34 -39.73 13.77
CA ALA A 34 10.55 -38.35 14.19
C ALA A 34 10.56 -37.37 13.00
N GLN A 35 11.12 -37.79 11.86
CA GLN A 35 11.13 -37.01 10.63
C GLN A 35 9.70 -36.89 10.07
N ARG A 36 8.96 -38.00 9.99
CA ARG A 36 7.54 -38.00 9.57
C ARG A 36 6.65 -37.08 10.43
N ARG A 37 6.88 -37.03 11.76
CA ARG A 37 6.15 -36.11 12.66
C ARG A 37 6.50 -34.64 12.40
N ARG A 38 7.77 -34.33 12.13
CA ARG A 38 8.21 -32.97 11.78
C ARG A 38 7.65 -32.53 10.43
N ASP A 39 7.70 -33.40 9.43
CA ASP A 39 7.20 -33.12 8.08
C ASP A 39 5.68 -32.90 8.09
N LYS A 40 4.92 -33.75 8.82
CA LYS A 40 3.48 -33.55 9.02
C LYS A 40 3.17 -32.21 9.69
N LYS A 41 3.86 -31.86 10.78
CA LYS A 41 3.68 -30.55 11.45
C LYS A 41 4.02 -29.39 10.52
N ALA A 42 5.08 -29.51 9.70
CA ALA A 42 5.48 -28.49 8.75
C ALA A 42 4.48 -28.35 7.58
N GLN A 43 3.82 -29.44 7.18
CA GLN A 43 2.75 -29.42 6.20
C GLN A 43 1.48 -28.77 6.77
N ASP A 44 1.04 -29.21 7.95
CA ASP A 44 -0.14 -28.66 8.64
C ASP A 44 0.03 -27.15 8.92
N ASN A 45 1.24 -26.69 9.25
CA ASN A 45 1.54 -25.27 9.40
C ASN A 45 1.49 -24.52 8.08
N ARG A 46 2.08 -25.05 7.01
CA ARG A 46 2.00 -24.44 5.67
C ARG A 46 0.56 -24.32 5.16
N GLU A 47 -0.26 -25.34 5.41
CA GLU A 47 -1.66 -25.34 5.02
C GLU A 47 -2.47 -24.30 5.82
N ARG A 48 -2.24 -24.20 7.14
CA ARG A 48 -2.84 -23.16 7.97
C ARG A 48 -2.42 -21.76 7.54
N ASP A 49 -1.13 -21.55 7.29
CA ASP A 49 -0.60 -20.26 6.85
C ASP A 49 -1.16 -19.88 5.47
N ALA A 50 -1.36 -20.86 4.57
CA ALA A 50 -2.00 -20.64 3.29
C ALA A 50 -3.49 -20.24 3.44
N GLN A 51 -4.24 -20.91 4.31
CA GLN A 51 -5.64 -20.56 4.61
C GLN A 51 -5.76 -19.15 5.20
N ILE A 52 -4.92 -18.80 6.18
CA ILE A 52 -4.89 -17.46 6.77
C ILE A 52 -4.58 -16.41 5.70
N LYS A 53 -3.62 -16.67 4.81
CA LYS A 53 -3.25 -15.75 3.73
C LYS A 53 -4.38 -15.57 2.72
N GLU A 54 -5.10 -16.63 2.38
CA GLU A 54 -6.24 -16.56 1.46
C GLU A 54 -7.41 -15.77 2.07
N GLU A 55 -7.74 -16.02 3.34
CA GLU A 55 -8.76 -15.28 4.07
C GLU A 55 -8.40 -13.79 4.18
N GLN A 56 -7.15 -13.47 4.51
CA GLN A 56 -6.66 -12.09 4.53
C GLN A 56 -6.74 -11.41 3.15
N ALA A 57 -6.44 -12.13 2.07
CA ALA A 57 -6.54 -11.61 0.71
C ALA A 57 -8.00 -11.33 0.32
N LEU A 58 -8.94 -12.18 0.72
CA LEU A 58 -10.39 -11.97 0.53
C LEU A 58 -10.86 -10.75 1.31
N LEU A 59 -10.51 -10.64 2.58
CA LEU A 59 -10.85 -9.50 3.45
C LEU A 59 -10.26 -8.19 2.93
N GLN A 60 -9.03 -8.23 2.39
CA GLN A 60 -8.39 -7.07 1.80
C GLN A 60 -9.22 -6.55 0.61
N LYS A 61 -9.65 -7.44 -0.30
CA LYS A 61 -10.48 -7.08 -1.48
C LYS A 61 -11.82 -6.44 -1.11
N SER A 62 -12.42 -6.86 -0.01
CA SER A 62 -13.70 -6.32 0.48
C SER A 62 -13.54 -5.19 1.50
N SER A 63 -12.32 -4.73 1.77
CA SER A 63 -12.10 -3.68 2.76
C SER A 63 -12.79 -2.37 2.33
N PRO A 64 -13.36 -1.58 3.26
CA PRO A 64 -14.04 -0.32 2.94
C PRO A 64 -13.19 0.61 2.07
N ARG A 65 -11.88 0.71 2.35
CA ARG A 65 -10.92 1.50 1.58
C ARG A 65 -10.79 1.05 0.12
N ILE A 66 -10.73 -0.26 -0.14
CA ILE A 66 -10.65 -0.76 -1.52
C ILE A 66 -11.96 -0.51 -2.25
N LEU A 67 -13.10 -0.75 -1.60
CA LEU A 67 -14.42 -0.48 -2.19
C LEU A 67 -14.58 1.01 -2.52
N GLU A 68 -14.16 1.90 -1.62
CA GLU A 68 -14.15 3.34 -1.82
C GLU A 68 -13.26 3.75 -3.01
N ASN A 69 -12.00 3.31 -3.02
CA ASN A 69 -11.07 3.60 -4.11
C ASN A 69 -11.55 3.06 -5.46
N ASN A 70 -12.16 1.86 -5.48
CA ASN A 70 -12.72 1.30 -6.71
C ASN A 70 -13.84 2.19 -7.26
N ARG A 71 -14.75 2.68 -6.40
CA ARG A 71 -15.81 3.61 -6.81
C ARG A 71 -15.25 4.93 -7.33
N ILE A 72 -14.26 5.51 -6.65
CA ILE A 72 -13.60 6.73 -7.12
C ILE A 72 -12.96 6.50 -8.48
N ASN A 73 -12.23 5.39 -8.66
CA ASN A 73 -11.61 5.04 -9.94
C ASN A 73 -12.64 4.84 -11.06
N GLU A 74 -13.79 4.22 -10.78
CA GLU A 74 -14.88 4.11 -11.75
C GLU A 74 -15.41 5.48 -12.19
N ILE A 75 -15.54 6.44 -11.26
CA ILE A 75 -15.94 7.82 -11.59
C ILE A 75 -14.87 8.49 -12.46
N LEU A 76 -13.58 8.35 -12.11
CA LEU A 76 -12.47 8.94 -12.85
C LEU A 76 -12.36 8.37 -14.27
N ILE A 77 -12.44 7.05 -14.44
CA ILE A 77 -12.37 6.37 -15.75
C ILE A 77 -13.48 6.87 -16.67
N LYS A 78 -14.71 7.01 -16.18
CA LYS A 78 -15.85 7.56 -16.96
C LYS A 78 -15.59 8.98 -17.46
N ARG A 79 -14.74 9.73 -16.77
CA ARG A 79 -14.33 11.10 -17.12
C ARG A 79 -12.99 11.14 -17.87
N GLY A 80 -12.40 10.00 -18.23
CA GLY A 80 -11.10 9.93 -18.90
C GLY A 80 -9.92 10.34 -18.02
N MET A 81 -10.05 10.22 -16.70
CA MET A 81 -9.03 10.60 -15.71
C MET A 81 -8.47 9.39 -14.97
N LEU A 82 -7.30 9.59 -14.33
CA LEU A 82 -6.64 8.60 -13.48
C LEU A 82 -6.26 9.23 -12.14
N ALA A 83 -6.31 8.43 -11.07
CA ALA A 83 -5.86 8.87 -9.76
C ALA A 83 -4.33 9.01 -9.72
N HIS A 84 -3.84 10.07 -9.08
CA HIS A 84 -2.43 10.28 -8.78
C HIS A 84 -2.21 10.19 -7.27
N SER A 85 -1.23 9.39 -6.84
CA SER A 85 -0.93 9.22 -5.42
C SER A 85 -0.03 10.34 -4.93
N VAL A 86 -0.46 11.04 -3.89
CA VAL A 86 0.37 12.00 -3.14
C VAL A 86 0.78 11.40 -1.78
N PRO A 87 1.81 11.95 -1.11
CA PRO A 87 2.18 11.52 0.24
C PRO A 87 1.00 11.61 1.21
N ALA A 88 0.76 10.53 1.97
CA ALA A 88 -0.33 10.46 2.95
C ALA A 88 0.10 11.06 4.30
N ASP A 89 0.40 12.35 4.31
CA ASP A 89 0.74 13.11 5.51
C ASP A 89 -0.18 14.34 5.67
N GLY A 90 0.10 15.19 6.67
CA GLY A 90 -0.72 16.38 6.93
C GLY A 90 -0.69 17.45 5.84
N ASP A 91 0.17 17.30 4.83
CA ASP A 91 0.29 18.22 3.68
C ASP A 91 -0.41 17.69 2.41
N CYS A 92 -1.04 16.51 2.48
CA CYS A 92 -1.61 15.82 1.32
C CYS A 92 -2.56 16.68 0.48
N LEU A 93 -3.42 17.49 1.12
CA LEU A 93 -4.33 18.41 0.43
C LEU A 93 -3.56 19.41 -0.46
N TYR A 94 -2.56 20.06 0.11
CA TYR A 94 -1.76 21.06 -0.58
C TYR A 94 -0.91 20.44 -1.69
N ASN A 95 -0.35 19.25 -1.44
CA ASN A 95 0.37 18.49 -2.46
C ASN A 95 -0.53 18.09 -3.64
N ALA A 96 -1.77 17.67 -3.36
CA ALA A 96 -2.75 17.32 -4.39
C ALA A 96 -3.15 18.53 -5.24
N ILE A 97 -3.41 19.67 -4.61
CA ILE A 97 -3.72 20.93 -5.29
C ILE A 97 -2.53 21.37 -6.15
N ASN A 98 -1.32 21.41 -5.60
CA ASN A 98 -0.13 21.82 -6.36
C ASN A 98 0.12 20.93 -7.58
N HIS A 99 -0.07 19.60 -7.44
CA HIS A 99 0.04 18.69 -8.56
C HIS A 99 -0.92 19.07 -9.69
N GLN A 100 -2.21 19.35 -9.37
CA GLN A 100 -3.18 19.75 -10.40
C GLN A 100 -2.85 21.11 -11.02
N LEU A 101 -2.44 22.10 -10.23
CA LEU A 101 -2.04 23.41 -10.75
C LEU A 101 -0.87 23.31 -11.73
N THR A 102 0.11 22.46 -11.41
CA THR A 102 1.28 22.22 -12.28
C THR A 102 0.89 21.51 -13.57
N GLN A 103 0.02 20.48 -13.49
CA GLN A 103 -0.46 19.75 -14.67
C GLN A 103 -1.28 20.62 -15.63
N LEU A 104 -2.00 21.61 -15.10
CA LEU A 104 -2.83 22.53 -15.87
C LEU A 104 -2.09 23.80 -16.33
N ASP A 105 -0.79 23.91 -16.04
CA ASP A 105 0.05 25.10 -16.33
C ASP A 105 -0.53 26.40 -15.74
N ILE A 106 -1.23 26.29 -14.59
CA ILE A 106 -1.79 27.44 -13.86
C ILE A 106 -0.73 28.06 -12.94
N GLY A 107 0.11 27.21 -12.34
CA GLY A 107 1.19 27.63 -11.47
C GLY A 107 1.84 26.47 -10.74
N SER A 108 3.01 26.73 -10.16
CA SER A 108 3.75 25.78 -9.32
C SER A 108 4.07 26.45 -7.99
N TYR A 109 3.56 25.89 -6.91
CA TYR A 109 3.65 26.43 -5.57
C TYR A 109 4.25 25.39 -4.61
N SER A 110 4.99 25.86 -3.63
CA SER A 110 5.39 25.05 -2.48
C SER A 110 4.21 24.90 -1.50
N VAL A 111 4.26 23.84 -0.68
CA VAL A 111 3.26 23.63 0.39
C VAL A 111 3.16 24.84 1.34
N PRO A 112 4.27 25.46 1.81
CA PRO A 112 4.19 26.66 2.63
C PRO A 112 3.49 27.84 1.96
N GLU A 113 3.66 28.03 0.65
CA GLU A 113 2.96 29.09 -0.09
C GLU A 113 1.45 28.84 -0.13
N LEU A 114 1.03 27.61 -0.43
CA LEU A 114 -0.40 27.27 -0.43
C LEU A 114 -1.01 27.40 0.97
N ARG A 115 -0.30 26.95 2.02
CA ARG A 115 -0.73 27.13 3.43
C ARG A 115 -0.86 28.60 3.80
N GLY A 116 0.10 29.43 3.38
CA GLY A 116 0.07 30.87 3.56
C GLY A 116 -1.15 31.50 2.90
N MET A 117 -1.39 31.22 1.62
CA MET A 117 -2.54 31.75 0.89
C MET A 117 -3.89 31.34 1.48
N ALA A 118 -4.00 30.10 1.98
CA ALA A 118 -5.20 29.64 2.66
C ALA A 118 -5.42 30.45 3.95
N ALA A 119 -4.40 30.52 4.82
CA ALA A 119 -4.48 31.25 6.08
C ALA A 119 -4.75 32.75 5.89
N ASP A 120 -4.05 33.40 4.94
CA ASP A 120 -4.24 34.83 4.62
C ASP A 120 -5.67 35.12 4.19
N TYR A 121 -6.26 34.25 3.35
CA TYR A 121 -7.65 34.41 2.92
C TYR A 121 -8.62 34.22 4.08
N ILE A 122 -8.42 33.18 4.90
CA ILE A 122 -9.31 32.88 6.02
C ILE A 122 -9.31 34.05 7.00
N GLU A 123 -8.13 34.55 7.36
CA GLU A 123 -7.92 35.68 8.26
C GLU A 123 -8.56 36.96 7.72
N ALA A 124 -8.36 37.27 6.43
CA ALA A 124 -8.95 38.44 5.79
C ALA A 124 -10.50 38.39 5.68
N ASN A 125 -11.10 37.20 5.77
CA ASN A 125 -12.54 36.99 5.62
C ASN A 125 -13.19 36.46 6.92
N ARG A 126 -12.61 36.81 8.07
CA ARG A 126 -13.01 36.34 9.39
C ARG A 126 -14.52 36.35 9.64
N ASP A 127 -15.19 37.46 9.32
CA ASP A 127 -16.62 37.66 9.61
C ASP A 127 -17.52 36.61 8.94
N VAL A 128 -17.10 36.08 7.79
CA VAL A 128 -17.82 35.04 7.06
C VAL A 128 -17.29 33.66 7.44
N MET A 129 -15.97 33.50 7.54
CA MET A 129 -15.33 32.21 7.80
C MET A 129 -15.72 31.63 9.16
N ILE A 130 -15.85 32.48 10.18
CA ILE A 130 -16.16 32.05 11.54
C ILE A 130 -17.50 31.34 11.68
N CYS A 131 -18.47 31.65 10.80
CA CYS A 131 -19.78 30.98 10.79
C CYS A 131 -19.71 29.50 10.41
N TYR A 132 -18.62 29.07 9.79
CA TYR A 132 -18.38 27.68 9.39
C TYR A 132 -17.41 26.95 10.34
N MET A 133 -17.01 27.60 11.44
CA MET A 133 -16.01 27.09 12.36
C MET A 133 -16.60 26.93 13.77
N SER A 134 -16.57 25.71 14.26
CA SER A 134 -17.03 25.37 15.61
C SER A 134 -15.91 24.77 16.44
N ASN A 135 -15.91 25.07 17.73
CA ASN A 135 -15.04 24.40 18.69
C ASN A 135 -15.43 22.92 18.75
N PRO A 136 -14.48 21.98 18.60
CA PRO A 136 -14.78 20.55 18.54
C PRO A 136 -15.32 19.97 19.85
N ASP A 137 -14.98 20.60 20.99
CA ASP A 137 -15.37 20.15 22.33
C ASP A 137 -16.73 20.73 22.75
N THR A 138 -16.99 22.00 22.44
CA THR A 138 -18.24 22.69 22.86
C THR A 138 -19.31 22.74 21.79
N GLY A 139 -18.93 22.69 20.51
CA GLY A 139 -19.82 22.89 19.37
C GLY A 139 -20.19 24.36 19.10
N ASP A 140 -19.76 25.28 19.96
CA ASP A 140 -20.01 26.72 19.78
C ASP A 140 -19.13 27.30 18.68
N MET A 141 -19.50 28.47 18.16
CA MET A 141 -18.62 29.22 17.25
C MET A 141 -17.29 29.53 17.94
N LEU A 142 -16.21 29.53 17.15
CA LEU A 142 -14.89 29.88 17.68
C LEU A 142 -14.88 31.31 18.26
N SER A 143 -14.17 31.48 19.36
CA SER A 143 -13.76 32.79 19.87
C SER A 143 -12.70 33.43 18.96
N ALA A 144 -12.36 34.70 19.22
CA ALA A 144 -11.29 35.39 18.50
C ALA A 144 -9.95 34.68 18.64
N GLU A 145 -9.58 34.30 19.85
CA GLU A 145 -8.30 33.64 20.12
C GLU A 145 -8.22 32.26 19.47
N GLU A 146 -9.32 31.50 19.44
CA GLU A 146 -9.37 30.19 18.78
C GLU A 146 -9.32 30.30 17.26
N PHE A 147 -9.97 31.31 16.68
CA PHE A 147 -9.88 31.60 15.26
C PHE A 147 -8.45 31.96 14.84
N ASP A 148 -7.77 32.83 15.60
CA ASP A 148 -6.39 33.22 15.31
C ASP A 148 -5.44 32.01 15.44
N LYS A 149 -5.68 31.17 16.45
CA LYS A 149 -4.97 29.90 16.61
C LYS A 149 -5.20 28.97 15.41
N TYR A 150 -6.42 28.88 14.90
CA TYR A 150 -6.74 28.09 13.70
C TYR A 150 -5.94 28.59 12.49
N CYS A 151 -5.95 29.91 12.22
CA CYS A 151 -5.19 30.50 11.12
C CYS A 151 -3.69 30.22 11.24
N HIS A 152 -3.14 30.30 12.46
CA HIS A 152 -1.74 29.94 12.70
C HIS A 152 -1.47 28.45 12.43
N GLN A 153 -2.36 27.55 12.86
CA GLN A 153 -2.23 26.11 12.61
C GLN A 153 -2.23 25.79 11.12
N VAL A 154 -3.14 26.37 10.35
CA VAL A 154 -3.19 26.22 8.88
C VAL A 154 -1.86 26.65 8.26
N ARG A 155 -1.34 27.81 8.68
CA ARG A 155 -0.12 28.43 8.12
C ARG A 155 1.15 27.66 8.45
N ALA A 156 1.34 27.25 9.70
CA ALA A 156 2.65 26.90 10.25
C ALA A 156 2.81 25.42 10.63
N THR A 157 1.75 24.61 10.53
CA THR A 157 1.78 23.21 10.99
C THR A 157 1.32 22.26 9.91
N LYS A 158 1.47 20.95 10.16
CA LYS A 158 0.89 19.89 9.33
C LYS A 158 -0.56 19.56 9.70
N ALA A 159 -1.31 20.55 10.19
CA ALA A 159 -2.74 20.40 10.41
C ALA A 159 -3.42 19.97 9.10
N TRP A 160 -4.33 19.01 9.24
CA TRP A 160 -5.12 18.50 8.11
C TRP A 160 -6.01 19.64 7.59
N GLY A 161 -5.97 19.87 6.29
CA GLY A 161 -6.89 20.81 5.65
C GLY A 161 -8.21 20.13 5.26
N GLY A 162 -9.26 20.92 5.12
CA GLY A 162 -10.58 20.47 4.69
C GLY A 162 -11.27 21.49 3.79
N GLU A 163 -12.60 21.53 3.89
CA GLU A 163 -13.50 22.37 3.07
C GLU A 163 -13.11 23.85 3.11
N ILE A 164 -12.73 24.36 4.28
CA ILE A 164 -12.39 25.76 4.51
C ILE A 164 -11.13 26.14 3.72
N GLU A 165 -10.07 25.34 3.82
CA GLU A 165 -8.82 25.57 3.07
C GLU A 165 -9.04 25.41 1.56
N ILE A 166 -9.89 24.47 1.12
CA ILE A 166 -10.22 24.30 -0.30
C ILE A 166 -10.94 25.53 -0.84
N LYS A 167 -11.95 26.04 -0.12
CA LYS A 167 -12.67 27.26 -0.52
C LYS A 167 -11.74 28.47 -0.56
N ALA A 168 -10.87 28.62 0.44
CA ALA A 168 -9.88 29.67 0.51
C ALA A 168 -8.92 29.61 -0.70
N LEU A 169 -8.34 28.45 -0.97
CA LEU A 169 -7.41 28.24 -2.07
C LEU A 169 -8.07 28.41 -3.44
N SER A 170 -9.28 27.87 -3.64
CA SER A 170 -10.01 28.05 -4.89
C SER A 170 -10.21 29.54 -5.22
N THR A 171 -10.52 30.33 -4.20
CA THR A 171 -10.72 31.78 -4.34
C THR A 171 -9.41 32.51 -4.58
N SER A 172 -8.38 32.26 -3.76
CA SER A 172 -7.06 32.91 -3.86
C SER A 172 -6.35 32.61 -5.18
N LEU A 173 -6.40 31.36 -5.65
CA LEU A 173 -5.81 30.91 -6.91
C LEU A 173 -6.66 31.26 -8.13
N LYS A 174 -7.90 31.72 -7.93
CA LYS A 174 -8.89 31.97 -8.99
C LYS A 174 -9.10 30.74 -9.87
N CYS A 175 -9.01 29.56 -9.27
CA CYS A 175 -9.13 28.27 -9.95
C CYS A 175 -10.24 27.47 -9.25
N PRO A 176 -11.28 27.02 -9.98
CA PRO A 176 -12.25 26.09 -9.43
C PRO A 176 -11.58 24.81 -8.95
N ILE A 177 -12.03 24.27 -7.82
CA ILE A 177 -11.56 22.99 -7.28
C ILE A 177 -12.77 22.05 -7.15
N GLU A 178 -12.75 20.93 -7.87
CA GLU A 178 -13.75 19.87 -7.74
C GLU A 178 -13.20 18.74 -6.86
N VAL A 179 -13.95 18.38 -5.83
CA VAL A 179 -13.67 17.24 -4.95
C VAL A 179 -14.53 16.06 -5.35
N ILE A 180 -13.89 14.98 -5.79
CA ILE A 180 -14.54 13.72 -6.16
C ILE A 180 -14.50 12.77 -4.96
N GLN A 181 -15.66 12.23 -4.60
CA GLN A 181 -15.84 11.28 -3.51
C GLN A 181 -16.58 10.03 -4.00
N ALA A 182 -16.41 8.91 -3.30
CA ALA A 182 -17.00 7.63 -3.71
C ALA A 182 -18.54 7.64 -3.69
N ASN A 183 -19.11 8.38 -2.74
CA ASN A 183 -20.54 8.42 -2.50
C ASN A 183 -21.03 9.88 -2.52
N GLY A 184 -22.18 10.12 -3.15
CA GLY A 184 -22.76 11.46 -3.25
C GLY A 184 -22.24 12.26 -4.45
N PRO A 185 -22.76 13.48 -4.65
CA PRO A 185 -22.33 14.35 -5.73
C PRO A 185 -20.90 14.85 -5.48
N ALA A 186 -20.19 15.18 -6.56
CA ALA A 186 -18.95 15.92 -6.44
C ALA A 186 -19.22 17.34 -5.93
N THR A 187 -18.34 17.85 -5.06
CA THR A 187 -18.41 19.21 -4.55
C THR A 187 -17.53 20.11 -5.41
N VAL A 188 -18.06 21.21 -5.90
CA VAL A 188 -17.30 22.17 -6.71
C VAL A 188 -17.18 23.49 -5.95
N HIS A 189 -15.95 23.87 -5.64
CA HIS A 189 -15.63 25.18 -5.10
C HIS A 189 -15.33 26.13 -6.24
N VAL A 190 -16.07 27.23 -6.27
CA VAL A 190 -15.87 28.35 -7.18
C VAL A 190 -15.80 29.65 -6.40
N ARG A 191 -15.30 30.69 -7.05
CA ARG A 191 -15.36 32.05 -6.53
C ARG A 191 -16.82 32.45 -6.28
N ASP A 192 -17.07 33.12 -5.17
CA ASP A 192 -18.31 33.85 -5.01
C ASP A 192 -18.30 35.04 -6.00
N ALA A 193 -19.41 35.28 -6.68
CA ALA A 193 -19.50 36.18 -7.83
C ALA A 193 -19.10 37.62 -7.48
#